data_AF-A0ABD5WFY9-F1
#
_entry.id   AF-A0ABD5WFY9-F1
#
_cell.length_a   1.000
_cell.length_b   1.000
_cell.length_c   1.000
_cell.angle_alpha   90.00
_cell.angle_beta   90.00
_cell.angle_gamma   90.00
#
_symmetry.space_group_name_H-M   'P 1'
#
loop_
_entity.id
_entity.type
_entity.pdbx_description
1 polymer ?
#
loop_
_entity_poly.entity_id
_entity_poly.type
_entity_poly.pdbx_seq_one_letter_code
_entity_poly.pdbx_strand_id
1 'polypeptide(L)' 'MQPKIEPTADGLPRGEVETYLRAEGFEDSTIDVALDELLNRGYIYVVNDYVRLTDS' A
#
# COMPACT_ATOMS: atom_id res chain seq x y z
N MET A 1 1.72 19.18 7.17
CA MET A 1 2.98 18.52 6.74
C MET A 1 2.61 17.09 6.43
N GLN A 2 2.69 16.65 5.16
CA GLN A 2 2.50 15.23 4.85
C GLN A 2 3.73 14.46 5.38
N PRO A 3 3.53 13.36 6.10
CA PRO A 3 4.62 12.49 6.52
C PRO A 3 5.37 11.98 5.28
N LYS A 4 6.69 12.02 5.34
CA LYS A 4 7.55 11.45 4.30
C LYS A 4 7.56 9.95 4.52
N ILE A 5 6.97 9.19 3.60
CA ILE A 5 6.99 7.73 3.65
C ILE A 5 8.43 7.29 3.41
N GLU A 6 9.11 6.79 4.44
CA GLU A 6 10.36 6.07 4.25
C GLU A 6 10.01 4.61 3.97
N PRO A 7 10.16 4.12 2.73
CA PRO A 7 9.99 2.71 2.44
C PRO A 7 11.02 1.94 3.26
N THR A 8 10.54 1.17 4.25
CA THR A 8 11.43 0.26 4.98
C THR A 8 11.74 -0.94 4.09
N ALA A 9 12.86 -1.63 4.33
CA ALA A 9 13.13 -2.93 3.72
C ALA A 9 12.01 -3.95 3.99
N ASP A 10 11.17 -3.68 5.00
CA ASP A 10 10.08 -4.54 5.42
C ASP A 10 8.72 -4.23 4.79
N GLY A 11 8.63 -3.18 3.97
CA GLY A 11 7.37 -2.70 3.41
C GLY A 11 6.61 -1.77 4.34
N LEU A 12 5.33 -1.57 4.06
CA LEU A 12 4.42 -0.74 4.87
C LEU A 12 3.30 -1.60 5.44
N PRO A 13 2.92 -1.44 6.73
CA PRO A 13 1.74 -2.09 7.27
C PRO A 13 0.51 -1.75 6.41
N ARG A 14 -0.35 -2.73 6.13
CA ARG A 14 -1.55 -2.52 5.29
C ARG A 14 -2.39 -1.32 5.76
N GLY A 15 -2.60 -1.20 7.08
CA GLY A 15 -3.36 -0.08 7.64
C GLY A 15 -2.72 1.30 7.43
N GLU A 16 -1.39 1.37 7.34
CA GLU A 16 -0.70 2.62 6.99
C GLU A 16 -0.87 2.95 5.51
N VAL A 17 -0.77 1.96 4.62
CA VAL A 17 -1.01 2.14 3.18
C VAL A 17 -2.40 2.72 2.94
N GLU A 18 -3.43 2.14 3.55
CA GLU A 18 -4.80 2.65 3.44
C GLU A 18 -4.93 4.07 4.02
N THR A 19 -4.29 4.35 5.15
CA THR A 19 -4.29 5.69 5.78
C THR A 19 -3.66 6.74 4.85
N TYR A 20 -2.55 6.41 4.19
CA TYR A 20 -1.92 7.32 3.23
C TYR A 20 -2.78 7.54 1.99
N LEU A 21 -3.37 6.49 1.43
CA LEU A 21 -4.25 6.63 0.27
C LEU A 21 -5.50 7.46 0.60
N ARG A 22 -6.09 7.30 1.79
CA ARG A 22 -7.18 8.18 2.25
C ARG A 22 -6.72 9.64 2.37
N ALA A 23 -5.51 9.88 2.89
CA ALA A 23 -4.97 11.23 3.02
C ALA A 23 -4.71 11.92 1.68
N GLU A 24 -4.42 11.14 0.62
CA GLU A 24 -4.34 11.62 -0.77
C GLU A 24 -5.71 11.80 -1.44
N GLY A 25 -6.81 11.51 -0.72
CA GLY A 25 -8.18 11.73 -1.19
C GLY A 25 -8.81 10.56 -1.94
N PHE A 26 -8.23 9.35 -1.85
CA PHE A 26 -8.86 8.15 -2.40
C PHE A 26 -10.03 7.70 -1.52
N GLU A 27 -11.14 7.30 -2.14
CA GLU A 27 -12.27 6.67 -1.45
C GLU A 27 -11.93 5.22 -1.07
N ASP A 28 -12.44 4.75 0.07
CA ASP A 28 -12.20 3.39 0.58
C ASP A 28 -12.50 2.30 -0.47
N SER A 29 -13.62 2.45 -1.18
CA SER A 29 -14.03 1.54 -2.26
C SER A 29 -13.01 1.45 -3.40
N THR A 30 -12.26 2.53 -3.64
CA THR A 30 -11.23 2.61 -4.69
C THR A 30 -9.89 2.09 -4.17
N ILE A 31 -9.59 2.33 -2.90
CA ILE A 31 -8.36 1.85 -2.23
C ILE A 31 -8.31 0.33 -2.28
N ASP A 32 -9.38 -0.34 -1.86
CA ASP A 32 -9.44 -1.80 -1.83
C ASP A 32 -9.26 -2.39 -3.23
N VAL A 33 -9.98 -1.85 -4.22
CA VAL A 33 -9.90 -2.29 -5.63
C VAL A 33 -8.49 -2.08 -6.19
N ALA A 34 -7.86 -0.94 -5.90
CA ALA A 34 -6.52 -0.64 -6.39
C ALA A 34 -5.47 -1.57 -5.78
N LEU A 35 -5.53 -1.82 -4.47
CA LEU A 35 -4.62 -2.74 -3.79
C LEU A 35 -4.79 -4.17 -4.30
N ASP A 36 -6.03 -4.63 -4.47
CA ASP A 36 -6.31 -5.96 -5.02
C ASP A 36 -5.79 -6.10 -6.47
N GLU A 37 -5.96 -5.07 -7.30
CA GLU A 37 -5.46 -5.08 -8.68
C GLU A 37 -3.93 -5.14 -8.73
N LEU A 38 -3.25 -4.34 -7.88
CA LEU A 38 -1.79 -4.35 -7.79
C LEU A 38 -1.26 -5.69 -7.29
N LEU A 39 -1.95 -6.31 -6.33
CA LEU A 39 -1.63 -7.63 -5.81
C LEU A 39 -1.81 -8.71 -6.89
N ASN A 40 -2.95 -8.72 -7.58
CA ASN A 40 -3.26 -9.68 -8.63
C ASN A 40 -2.31 -9.60 -9.82
N ARG A 41 -1.82 -8.39 -10.13
CA ARG A 41 -0.82 -8.16 -11.18
C ARG A 41 0.61 -8.43 -10.74
N GLY A 42 0.82 -8.74 -9.46
CA GLY A 42 2.13 -9.04 -8.90
C GLY A 42 3.04 -7.81 -8.75
N TYR A 43 2.49 -6.60 -8.72
CA TYR A 43 3.27 -5.38 -8.43
C TYR A 43 3.56 -5.23 -6.94
N ILE A 44 2.68 -5.76 -6.11
CA ILE A 44 2.86 -5.84 -4.66
C ILE A 44 2.66 -7.26 -4.18
N TYR A 45 3.18 -7.55 -2.99
CA TYR A 45 2.89 -8.76 -2.25
C TYR A 45 2.75 -8.44 -0.76
N VAL A 46 2.06 -9.31 -0.02
CA VAL A 46 1.79 -9.13 1.42
C VAL A 46 2.51 -10.22 2.21
N VAL A 47 3.32 -9.82 3.19
CA VAL A 47 4.01 -10.71 4.14
C VAL A 47 3.81 -10.19 5.55
N ASN A 48 3.29 -11.02 6.47
CA ASN A 48 3.04 -10.64 7.87
C ASN A 48 2.26 -9.31 8.02
N ASP A 49 1.24 -9.07 7.19
CA ASP A 49 0.45 -7.82 7.09
C ASP A 49 1.21 -6.57 6.59
N TYR A 50 2.43 -6.73 6.07
CA TYR A 50 3.17 -5.68 5.37
C TYR A 50 3.01 -5.81 3.86
N VAL A 51 2.64 -4.71 3.22
CA VAL A 51 2.61 -4.54 1.77
C VAL A 51 4.00 -4.15 1.27
N ARG A 52 4.54 -4.91 0.34
CA ARG A 52 5.86 -4.72 -0.28
C ARG A 52 5.73 -4.58 -1.79
N LEU A 53 6.63 -3.85 -2.41
CA LEU A 53 6.78 -3.83 -3.87
C LEU A 53 7.52 -5.09 -4.30
N THR A 54 7.08 -5.69 -5.41
CA THR A 54 7.85 -6.76 -6.06
C THR A 54 9.12 -6.16 -6.67
N ASP A 55 10.28 -6.71 -6.31
CA ASP A 55 11.56 -6.28 -6.90
C ASP A 55 11.52 -6.50 -8.42
N SER A 56 11.84 -5.44 -9.17
CA SER A 56 11.83 -5.40 -10.65
C SER A 56 13.21 -5.70 -11.22
#